data_AF-A0A4D4M7F6-F1
#
_entry.id   AF-A0A4D4M7F6-F1
#
_cell.length_a   1.000
_cell.length_b   1.000
_cell.length_c   1.000
_cell.angle_alpha   90.00
_cell.angle_beta   90.00
_cell.angle_gamma   90.00
#
_symmetry.space_group_name_H-M   'P 1'
#
loop_
_entity.id
_entity.type
_entity.pdbx_description
1 polymer ?
#
loop_
_entity_poly.entity_id
_entity_poly.type
_entity_poly.pdbx_seq_one_letter_code
_entity_poly.pdbx_strand_id
1 'polypeptide(L)' 'MTAQLAAYDAEFRETTGGRTAWLITGELPARRVRDVELRLPGLTHGEGVWWSRPSGDRALR' A
#
# COMPACT_ATOMS: atom_id res chain seq x y z
N MET A 1 8.01 -2.82 4.67
CA MET A 1 6.66 -2.53 4.09
C MET A 1 6.68 -1.31 3.17
N THR A 2 6.98 -0.10 3.66
CA THR A 2 6.99 1.15 2.85
C THR A 2 7.91 1.08 1.62
N ALA A 3 9.12 0.55 1.75
CA ALA A 3 10.02 0.35 0.61
C ALA A 3 9.44 -0.56 -0.50
N GLN A 4 8.67 -1.58 -0.11
CA GLN A 4 8.02 -2.48 -1.07
C GLN A 4 6.86 -1.79 -1.77
N LEU A 5 6.05 -1.02 -1.04
CA LEU A 5 4.97 -0.23 -1.62
C LEU A 5 5.52 0.84 -2.58
N ALA A 6 6.65 1.47 -2.24
CA ALA A 6 7.34 2.39 -3.14
C ALA A 6 7.78 1.71 -4.45
N ALA A 7 8.26 0.46 -4.39
CA ALA A 7 8.60 -0.32 -5.58
C ALA A 7 7.38 -0.63 -6.49
N TYR A 8 6.16 -0.48 -5.97
CA TYR A 8 4.91 -0.58 -6.72
C TYR A 8 4.37 0.76 -7.21
N ASP A 9 5.20 1.80 -7.24
CA ASP A 9 4.84 3.15 -7.71
C ASP A 9 3.70 3.77 -6.87
N ALA A 10 3.69 3.43 -5.57
CA ALA A 10 2.78 4.01 -4.60
C ALA A 10 3.23 5.42 -4.19
N GLU A 11 2.28 6.34 -4.14
CA GLU A 11 2.45 7.69 -3.62
C GLU A 11 1.87 7.72 -2.19
N PHE A 12 2.74 7.93 -1.20
CA PHE A 12 2.32 7.98 0.21
C PHE A 12 1.72 9.33 0.54
N ARG A 13 0.59 9.34 1.26
CA ARG A 13 -0.06 10.55 1.76
C ARG A 13 0.21 10.75 3.24
N GLU A 14 -0.07 9.72 4.04
CA GLU A 14 0.05 9.81 5.49
C GLU A 14 0.63 8.52 6.07
N THR A 15 1.40 8.64 7.15
CA THR A 15 1.85 7.51 7.96
C THR A 15 1.70 7.89 9.43
N THR A 16 0.87 7.14 10.15
CA THR A 16 0.58 7.39 11.57
C THR A 16 0.70 6.11 12.39
N GLY A 17 0.88 6.25 13.70
CA GLY A 17 1.01 5.13 14.65
C GLY A 17 2.43 4.98 15.22
N GLY A 18 2.87 3.73 15.43
CA GLY A 18 4.26 3.41 15.79
C GLY A 18 4.50 2.74 17.14
N ARG A 19 3.45 2.43 17.92
CA ARG A 19 3.59 1.71 19.20
C ARG A 19 3.21 0.24 19.13
N THR A 20 2.10 -0.06 18.44
CA THR A 20 1.58 -1.43 18.27
C THR A 20 1.20 -1.74 16.82
N ALA A 21 0.87 -0.70 16.04
CA ALA A 21 0.56 -0.80 14.63
C ALA A 21 0.95 0.50 13.91
N TRP A 22 1.04 0.40 12.59
CA TRP A 22 1.22 1.52 11.67
C TRP A 22 0.04 1.57 10.71
N LEU A 23 -0.49 2.77 10.50
CA LEU A 23 -1.44 3.05 9.42
C LEU A 23 -0.69 3.81 8.32
N ILE A 24 -0.74 3.28 7.11
CA ILE A 24 -0.13 3.89 5.92
C ILE A 24 -1.24 4.13 4.90
N THR A 25 -1.38 5.37 4.45
CA THR A 25 -2.33 5.76 3.41
C THR A 25 -1.60 6.32 2.20
N GLY A 26 -2.20 6.14 1.02
CA GLY A 26 -1.61 6.58 -0.23
C GLY A 26 -2.43 6.15 -1.42
N GLU A 27 -1.87 6.38 -2.59
CA GLU A 27 -2.42 5.95 -3.87
C GLU A 27 -1.45 4.99 -4.56
N LEU A 28 -1.99 4.05 -5.32
CA LEU A 28 -1.21 3.11 -6.11
C LEU A 28 -1.92 2.85 -7.44
N PRO A 29 -1.19 2.59 -8.54
CA PRO A 29 -1.81 2.16 -9.79
C PRO A 29 -2.76 0.99 -9.57
N ALA A 30 -3.97 1.08 -10.13
CA ALA A 30 -4.95 0.00 -10.06
C ALA A 30 -4.37 -1.36 -10.49
N ARG A 31 -3.50 -1.37 -11.52
CA ARG A 31 -2.80 -2.56 -12.02
C ARG A 31 -1.85 -3.23 -11.01
N ARG A 32 -1.43 -2.53 -9.95
CA ARG A 32 -0.52 -3.04 -8.91
C ARG A 32 -1.24 -3.47 -7.64
N VAL A 33 -2.56 -3.21 -7.52
CA VAL A 33 -3.33 -3.55 -6.30
C VAL A 33 -3.20 -5.04 -6.00
N ARG A 34 -3.37 -5.86 -7.03
CA ARG A 34 -3.33 -7.31 -6.88
C ARG A 34 -1.95 -7.83 -6.45
N ASP A 35 -0.88 -7.26 -6.97
CA ASP A 35 0.49 -7.64 -6.61
C ASP A 35 0.76 -7.37 -5.12
N VAL A 36 0.30 -6.22 -4.63
CA VAL A 36 0.47 -5.83 -3.22
C VAL A 36 -0.34 -6.72 -2.30
N GLU A 37 -1.62 -6.96 -2.61
CA GLU A 37 -2.49 -7.84 -1.81
C GLU A 37 -1.90 -9.24 -1.63
N LEU A 38 -1.31 -9.81 -2.68
CA LEU A 38 -0.69 -11.14 -2.62
C LEU A 38 0.57 -11.15 -1.75
N ARG A 39 1.34 -10.06 -1.73
CA ARG A 39 2.58 -9.98 -0.95
C ARG A 39 2.38 -9.52 0.49
N LEU A 40 1.28 -8.80 0.77
CA LEU A 40 1.06 -8.16 2.06
C LEU A 40 1.14 -9.14 3.24
N PRO A 41 0.50 -10.33 3.22
CA PRO A 41 0.59 -11.26 4.34
C PRO A 41 2.03 -11.66 4.67
N GLY A 42 2.89 -11.85 3.65
CA GLY A 42 4.30 -12.16 3.85
C GLY A 42 5.11 -10.99 4.43
N LEU A 43 4.69 -9.75 4.19
CA LEU A 43 5.35 -8.54 4.70
C LEU A 43 4.90 -8.13 6.10
N THR A 44 3.77 -8.64 6.55
CA THR A 44 3.12 -8.29 7.81
C THR A 44 2.94 -9.49 8.75
N HIS A 45 3.57 -10.63 8.43
CA HIS A 45 3.38 -11.90 9.15
C HIS A 45 1.90 -12.32 9.26
N GLY A 46 1.07 -11.90 8.31
CA GLY A 46 -0.38 -12.13 8.30
C GLY A 46 -1.20 -11.19 9.19
N GLU A 47 -0.58 -10.26 9.91
CA GLU A 47 -1.26 -9.34 10.84
C GLU A 47 -1.78 -8.06 10.15
N GLY A 48 -1.29 -7.77 8.95
CA GLY A 48 -1.62 -6.55 8.22
C GLY A 48 -3.01 -6.60 7.59
N VAL A 49 -3.81 -5.56 7.85
CA VAL A 49 -5.11 -5.32 7.21
C VAL A 49 -4.94 -4.35 6.05
N TRP A 50 -5.62 -4.62 4.93
CA TRP A 50 -5.58 -3.78 3.74
C TRP A 50 -6.96 -3.60 3.13
N TRP A 51 -7.17 -2.40 2.59
CA TRP A 51 -8.31 -2.08 1.75
C TRP A 51 -7.89 -1.02 0.74
N SER A 52 -8.58 -0.97 -0.40
CA SER A 52 -8.35 0.04 -1.41
C SER A 52 -9.68 0.53 -1.97
N ARG A 53 -9.65 1.72 -2.57
CA ARG A 53 -10.78 2.29 -3.32
C ARG A 53 -10.25 3.01 -4.56
N PRO A 54 -11.04 3.11 -5.65
CA PRO A 54 -10.71 4.00 -6.75
C PRO A 54 -10.48 5.44 -6.24
N SER A 55 -9.42 6.10 -6.74
CA SER A 55 -9.06 7.49 -6.38
C SER A 55 -9.05 8.44 -7.59
N GLY A 56 -9.18 7.91 -8.82
CA GLY A 56 -9.12 8.66 -10.06
C GLY A 56 -8.10 8.07 -11.03
N ASP A 57 -8.08 8.59 -12.25
CA ASP A 57 -7.13 8.20 -13.28
C ASP A 57 -5.86 9.05 -13.22
N ARG A 58 -4.73 8.46 -13.58
CA ARG A 58 -3.45 9.17 -13.74
C ARG A 58 -2.80 8.81 -15.07
N ALA A 59 -2.06 9.76 -15.65
CA ALA A 59 -1.28 9.49 -16.84
C ALA A 59 -0.31 8.33 -16.60
N LEU A 60 -0.20 7.44 -17.58
CA LEU A 60 0.77 6.35 -17.52
C LEU A 60 2.17 6.94 -17.65
N ARG A 61 3.04 6.58 -16.71
CA ARG A 61 4.48 6.84 -16.71
C ARG A 61 5.22 5.57 -17.12
#